data_AF-A0A966M1L5-F1
#
_entry.id   AF-A0A966M1L5-F1
#
_cell.length_a   1.000
_cell.length_b   1.000
_cell.length_c   1.000
_cell.angle_alpha   90.00
_cell.angle_beta   90.00
_cell.angle_gamma   90.00
#
_symmetry.space_group_name_H-M   'P 1'
#
loop_
_entity.id
_entity.type
_entity.pdbx_description
1 polymer ?
#
loop_
_entity_poly.entity_id
_entity_poly.type
_entity_poly.pdbx_seq_one_letter_code
_entity_poly.pdbx_strand_id
1 'polypeptide(L)'
;FSSLKKVIDKGVLKLKNGFSVILFPEGTRISPEKGIQPFASSCGVLASKSGKPILPICHNSGKYWKNKRFIKRPGQVIVKIGAPITGNNAKELTENAYLWIKNSYREIS
;
A
#
# COMPACT_ATOMS: atom_id res chain seq x y z
N PHE A 1 17.15 13.11 -0.76
CA PHE A 1 16.37 12.96 -2.02
C PHE A 1 16.95 11.96 -3.04
N SER A 2 18.25 11.60 -3.01
CA SER A 2 18.86 10.59 -3.93
C SER A 2 18.37 9.13 -3.70
N SER A 3 17.97 8.78 -2.48
CA SER A 3 17.60 7.41 -2.11
C SER A 3 16.27 6.93 -2.70
N LEU A 4 15.20 7.75 -2.64
CA LEU A 4 13.88 7.35 -3.13
C LEU A 4 13.86 7.12 -4.64
N LYS A 5 14.53 7.99 -5.41
CA LYS A 5 14.66 7.83 -6.87
C LYS A 5 15.32 6.49 -7.22
N LYS A 6 16.43 6.15 -6.54
CA LYS A 6 17.13 4.86 -6.73
C LYS A 6 16.24 3.65 -6.42
N VAL A 7 15.40 3.73 -5.38
CA VAL A 7 14.45 2.66 -5.04
C VAL A 7 13.39 2.50 -6.12
N ILE A 8 12.83 3.61 -6.61
CA ILE A 8 11.85 3.59 -7.70
C ILE A 8 12.46 2.99 -8.96
N ASP A 9 13.65 3.45 -9.38
CA ASP A 9 14.28 2.98 -10.62
C ASP A 9 14.59 1.47 -10.55
N LYS A 10 15.09 0.98 -9.40
CA LYS A 10 15.26 -0.47 -9.16
C LYS A 10 13.93 -1.22 -9.16
N GLY A 11 12.88 -0.64 -8.57
CA GLY A 11 11.54 -1.20 -8.56
C GLY A 11 10.97 -1.36 -9.97
N VAL A 12 11.13 -0.34 -10.83
CA VAL A 12 10.70 -0.40 -12.24
C VAL A 12 11.43 -1.52 -12.96
N LEU A 13 12.75 -1.65 -12.77
CA LEU A 13 13.53 -2.72 -13.39
C LEU A 13 13.05 -4.11 -12.95
N LYS A 14 12.76 -4.30 -11.66
CA LYS A 14 12.22 -5.56 -11.14
C LYS A 14 10.85 -5.89 -11.74
N LEU A 15 9.96 -4.90 -11.82
CA LEU A 15 8.64 -5.06 -12.44
C LEU A 15 8.72 -5.42 -13.93
N LYS A 16 9.70 -4.85 -14.65
CA LYS A 16 9.96 -5.20 -16.07
C LYS A 16 10.48 -6.63 -16.23
N ASN A 17 11.25 -7.13 -15.26
CA ASN A 17 11.78 -8.49 -15.25
C ASN A 17 10.81 -9.54 -14.69
N GLY A 18 9.51 -9.22 -14.58
CA GLY A 18 8.47 -10.18 -14.18
C GLY A 18 8.28 -10.35 -12.67
N PHE A 19 8.96 -9.57 -11.83
CA PHE A 19 8.74 -9.61 -10.38
C PHE A 19 7.49 -8.83 -9.98
N SER A 20 6.88 -9.21 -8.86
CA SER A 20 5.89 -8.39 -8.15
C SER A 20 6.57 -7.59 -7.04
N VAL A 21 6.10 -6.36 -6.81
CA VAL A 21 6.64 -5.48 -5.76
C VAL A 21 5.50 -5.14 -4.78
N ILE A 22 5.75 -5.38 -3.50
CA ILE A 22 4.83 -5.00 -2.41
C ILE A 22 5.33 -3.69 -1.80
N LEU A 23 4.42 -2.73 -1.65
CA LEU A 23 4.70 -1.40 -1.11
C LEU A 23 3.78 -1.12 0.07
N PHE A 24 4.32 -0.49 1.11
CA PHE A 24 3.56 0.08 2.22
C PHE A 24 3.62 1.61 2.12
N PRO A 25 2.66 2.25 1.43
CA PRO A 25 2.74 3.68 1.12
C PRO A 25 2.62 4.58 2.36
N GLU A 26 2.13 4.05 3.49
CA GLU A 26 2.11 4.72 4.80
C GLU A 26 3.51 4.87 5.42
N GLY A 27 4.50 4.10 4.95
CA GLY A 27 5.90 4.14 5.40
C GLY A 27 6.16 3.51 6.78
N THR A 28 5.18 3.47 7.67
CA THR A 28 5.27 2.81 8.99
C THR A 28 3.93 2.23 9.41
N ARG A 29 3.95 1.26 10.31
CA ARG A 29 2.73 0.67 10.88
C ARG A 29 2.02 1.70 11.75
N ILE A 30 0.77 2.03 11.40
CA ILE A 30 -0.07 2.98 12.10
C ILE A 30 -0.94 2.28 13.15
N SER A 31 -1.22 2.97 14.26
CA SER A 31 -2.19 2.48 15.25
C SER A 31 -3.58 2.45 14.62
N PRO A 32 -4.38 1.37 14.78
CA PRO A 32 -5.74 1.28 14.25
C PRO A 32 -6.63 2.49 14.59
N GLU A 33 -6.38 3.10 15.74
CA GLU A 33 -7.11 4.26 16.29
C GLU A 33 -6.89 5.55 15.47
N LYS A 34 -5.78 5.64 14.73
CA LYS A 34 -5.49 6.78 13.85
C LYS A 34 -6.06 6.60 12.44
N GLY A 35 -6.60 5.41 12.13
CA GLY A 35 -7.09 5.07 10.79
C GLY A 35 -6.01 5.12 9.71
N ILE A 36 -6.46 5.10 8.45
CA ILE A 36 -5.58 5.13 7.27
C ILE A 36 -4.98 6.53 7.10
N GLN A 37 -3.66 6.59 7.01
CA GLN A 37 -2.91 7.83 6.81
C GLN A 37 -2.70 8.14 5.32
N PRO A 38 -2.36 9.40 4.97
CA PRO A 38 -2.03 9.77 3.60
C PRO A 38 -0.89 8.92 3.04
N PHE A 39 -1.03 8.55 1.76
CA PHE A 39 -0.05 7.71 1.07
C PHE A 39 1.09 8.53 0.47
N ALA A 40 2.30 8.01 0.57
CA ALA A 40 3.41 8.51 -0.24
C ALA A 40 3.13 8.25 -1.73
N SER A 41 3.54 9.20 -2.58
CA SER A 41 3.36 9.14 -4.04
C SER A 41 4.19 8.05 -4.73
N SER A 42 5.05 7.34 -3.99
CA SER A 42 5.93 6.30 -4.52
C SER A 42 5.18 5.19 -5.24
N CYS A 43 3.98 4.81 -4.77
CA CYS A 43 3.17 3.78 -5.41
C CYS A 43 2.67 4.22 -6.80
N GLY A 44 2.07 5.40 -6.91
CA GLY A 44 1.61 5.94 -8.19
C GLY A 44 2.75 6.23 -9.16
N VAL A 45 3.89 6.73 -8.67
CA VAL A 45 5.09 6.97 -9.49
C VAL A 45 5.65 5.66 -10.05
N LEU A 46 5.71 4.60 -9.23
CA LEU A 46 6.22 3.30 -9.68
C LEU A 46 5.30 2.68 -10.74
N ALA A 47 3.98 2.73 -10.51
CA ALA A 47 2.99 2.23 -11.46
C ALA A 47 3.00 2.99 -12.78
N SER A 48 2.95 4.33 -12.73
CA SER A 48 3.03 5.21 -13.90
C SER A 48 4.29 4.96 -14.74
N LYS A 49 5.47 4.84 -14.10
CA LYS A 49 6.74 4.60 -14.81
C LYS A 49 6.91 3.17 -15.35
N SER A 50 6.34 2.18 -14.68
CA SER A 50 6.47 0.78 -15.08
C SER A 50 5.38 0.32 -16.05
N GLY A 51 4.28 1.07 -16.16
CA GLY A 51 3.10 0.67 -16.92
C GLY A 51 2.38 -0.55 -16.30
N LYS A 52 2.66 -0.88 -15.03
CA LYS A 52 2.04 -1.99 -14.31
C LYS A 52 0.91 -1.48 -13.41
N PRO A 53 -0.18 -2.26 -13.23
CA PRO A 53 -1.28 -1.86 -12.36
C PRO A 53 -0.88 -1.87 -10.89
N ILE A 54 -1.60 -1.09 -10.08
CA ILE A 54 -1.58 -1.19 -8.62
C ILE A 54 -2.68 -2.17 -8.21
N LEU A 55 -2.33 -3.23 -7.47
CA LEU A 55 -3.30 -4.12 -6.84
C LEU A 55 -3.47 -3.70 -5.37
N PRO A 56 -4.59 -3.07 -4.97
CA PRO A 56 -4.74 -2.59 -3.61
C PRO A 56 -5.16 -3.74 -2.67
N ILE A 57 -4.52 -3.81 -1.50
CA ILE A 57 -4.75 -4.86 -0.50
C ILE A 57 -4.93 -4.20 0.87
N CYS A 58 -6.07 -4.48 1.53
CA CYS A 58 -6.41 -3.95 2.85
C CYS A 58 -6.55 -5.09 3.86
N HIS A 59 -6.09 -4.89 5.10
CA HIS A 59 -6.28 -5.87 6.18
C HIS A 59 -6.45 -5.21 7.56
N ASN A 60 -7.10 -5.89 8.50
CA ASN A 60 -7.34 -5.38 9.86
C ASN A 60 -6.40 -5.95 10.95
N SER A 61 -5.32 -6.63 10.57
CA SER A 61 -4.43 -7.34 11.52
C SER A 61 -3.85 -6.47 12.65
N GLY A 62 -3.65 -5.16 12.40
CA GLY A 62 -3.14 -4.21 13.39
C GLY A 62 -4.02 -4.07 14.64
N LYS A 63 -5.29 -4.48 14.58
CA LYS A 63 -6.21 -4.52 15.73
C LYS A 63 -5.79 -5.54 16.79
N TYR A 64 -5.24 -6.66 16.34
CA TYR A 64 -4.86 -7.79 17.19
C TYR A 64 -3.36 -7.83 17.45
N TRP A 65 -2.55 -7.47 16.44
CA TRP A 65 -1.09 -7.53 16.47
C TRP A 65 -0.50 -6.11 16.45
N LYS A 66 -0.65 -5.41 17.58
CA LYS A 66 -0.18 -4.01 17.72
C LYS A 66 1.33 -3.90 17.53
N ASN A 67 1.76 -2.84 16.83
CA ASN A 67 3.18 -2.56 16.61
C ASN A 67 3.93 -2.40 17.96
N LYS A 68 5.17 -2.89 18.02
CA LYS A 68 6.03 -2.90 19.22
C LYS A 68 5.45 -3.58 20.47
N ARG A 69 4.49 -4.51 20.31
CA ARG A 69 4.04 -5.40 21.39
C ARG A 69 4.44 -6.83 21.09
N PHE A 70 5.04 -7.50 22.09
CA PHE A 70 5.44 -8.91 21.97
C PHE A 70 4.21 -9.85 22.03
N ILE A 71 3.22 -9.49 22.85
CA ILE A 71 1.98 -10.25 23.00
C ILE A 71 1.08 -10.01 21.79
N LYS A 72 0.84 -11.09 21.02
CA LYS A 72 -0.16 -11.13 19.94
C LYS A 72 -1.48 -11.58 20.52
N ARG A 73 -2.55 -10.81 20.31
CA ARG A 73 -3.89 -11.23 20.71
C ARG A 73 -4.52 -12.09 19.61
N PRO A 74 -5.32 -13.12 19.96
CA PRO A 74 -6.12 -13.83 18.98
C PRO A 74 -7.20 -12.91 18.40
N GLY A 75 -7.62 -13.21 17.17
CA GLY A 75 -8.66 -12.47 16.48
C GLY A 75 -8.73 -12.81 15.00
N GLN A 76 -9.81 -12.38 14.34
CA GLN A 76 -10.05 -12.66 12.93
C GLN A 76 -9.38 -11.61 12.05
N VAL A 77 -8.36 -12.01 11.29
CA VAL A 77 -7.74 -11.16 10.28
C VAL A 77 -8.51 -11.28 8.98
N ILE A 78 -9.12 -10.19 8.55
CA ILE A 78 -9.81 -10.07 7.27
C ILE A 78 -8.87 -9.39 6.29
N VAL A 79 -8.74 -9.95 5.08
CA VAL A 79 -7.97 -9.37 3.98
C VAL A 79 -8.92 -9.13 2.81
N LYS A 80 -8.93 -7.91 2.29
CA LYS A 80 -9.64 -7.54 1.06
C LYS A 80 -8.63 -7.21 -0.02
N ILE A 81 -8.84 -7.78 -1.20
CA ILE A 81 -8.03 -7.54 -2.40
C ILE A 81 -8.96 -6.86 -3.42
N GLY A 82 -8.54 -5.71 -3.92
CA GLY A 82 -9.34 -4.94 -4.88
C GLY A 82 -9.05 -5.28 -6.33
N ALA A 83 -9.76 -4.61 -7.22
CA ALA A 83 -9.48 -4.65 -8.65
C ALA A 83 -8.16 -3.91 -8.96
N PRO A 84 -7.43 -4.32 -10.02
CA PRO A 84 -6.25 -3.60 -10.49
C PRO A 84 -6.58 -2.14 -10.87
N ILE A 85 -5.79 -1.19 -10.38
CA ILE A 85 -5.88 0.24 -10.71
C ILE A 85 -4.81 0.54 -11.77
N THR A 86 -5.23 0.99 -12.94
CA THR A 86 -4.37 1.36 -14.07
C THR A 86 -4.44 2.84 -14.37
N GLY A 87 -3.39 3.40 -14.97
CA GLY A 87 -3.34 4.81 -15.34
C GLY A 87 -1.91 5.27 -15.59
N ASN A 88 -1.76 6.53 -16.00
CA ASN A 88 -0.47 7.16 -16.29
C ASN A 88 -0.16 8.35 -15.35
N ASN A 89 -1.15 8.92 -14.67
CA ASN A 89 -0.97 9.99 -13.70
C ASN A 89 -0.66 9.43 -12.30
N ALA A 90 0.56 9.67 -11.82
CA ALA A 90 1.02 9.18 -10.52
C ALA A 90 0.19 9.71 -9.33
N LYS A 91 -0.32 10.94 -9.40
CA LYS A 91 -1.10 11.55 -8.32
C LYS A 91 -2.46 10.87 -8.21
N GLU A 92 -3.18 10.75 -9.32
CA GLU A 92 -4.49 10.09 -9.40
C GLU A 92 -4.41 8.62 -8.99
N LEU A 93 -3.39 7.89 -9.45
CA LEU A 93 -3.16 6.50 -9.05
C LEU A 93 -2.99 6.35 -7.54
N THR A 94 -2.21 7.25 -6.93
CA THR A 94 -1.97 7.25 -5.47
C THR A 94 -3.27 7.56 -4.72
N GLU A 95 -4.02 8.55 -5.20
CA GLU A 95 -5.29 8.98 -4.60
C GLU A 95 -6.36 7.88 -4.70
N ASN A 96 -6.51 7.24 -5.86
CA ASN A 96 -7.43 6.13 -6.05
C ASN A 96 -7.10 4.95 -5.14
N ALA A 97 -5.82 4.59 -5.03
CA ALA A 97 -5.37 3.55 -4.12
C ALA A 97 -5.65 3.90 -2.65
N TYR A 98 -5.38 5.14 -2.24
CA TYR A 98 -5.67 5.63 -0.89
C TYR A 98 -7.17 5.60 -0.57
N LEU A 99 -8.02 6.11 -1.47
CA LEU A 99 -9.47 6.12 -1.27
C LEU A 99 -10.03 4.69 -1.18
N TRP A 100 -9.57 3.79 -2.04
CA TRP A 100 -9.98 2.39 -2.00
C TRP A 100 -9.59 1.73 -0.66
N ILE A 101 -8.34 1.93 -0.19
CA ILE A 101 -7.88 1.38 1.09
C ILE A 101 -8.66 1.98 2.25
N LYS A 102 -8.89 3.30 2.24
CA LYS A 102 -9.63 4.00 3.29
C LYS A 102 -11.07 3.50 3.40
N ASN A 103 -11.76 3.29 2.28
CA ASN A 103 -13.12 2.77 2.27
C ASN A 103 -13.15 1.30 2.68
N SER A 104 -12.26 0.47 2.11
CA SER A 104 -12.17 -0.95 2.46
C SER A 104 -11.86 -1.17 3.94
N TYR A 105 -11.00 -0.33 4.52
CA TYR A 105 -10.67 -0.42 5.94
C TYR A 105 -11.87 -0.14 6.84
N ARG A 106 -12.77 0.79 6.47
CA ARG A 106 -14.01 1.06 7.21
C ARG A 106 -14.95 -0.15 7.25
N GLU A 107 -14.93 -0.98 6.23
CA GLU A 107 -15.80 -2.16 6.13
C GLU A 107 -15.29 -3.36 6.92
N ILE A 108 -13.96 -3.48 7.11
CA ILE A 108 -13.32 -4.61 7.83
C ILE A 108 -12.84 -4.25 9.23
N SER A 109 -12.97 -2.97 9.60
CA SER A 109 -12.61 -2.45 10.92
C SER A 109 -13.78 -2.63 11.87
#